data_AF-A0A6A3F840-F1
#
_entry.id   AF-A0A6A3F840-F1
#
_cell.length_a   1.000
_cell.length_b   1.000
_cell.length_c   1.000
_cell.angle_alpha   90.00
_cell.angle_beta   90.00
_cell.angle_gamma   90.00
#
_symmetry.space_group_name_H-M   'P 1'
#
loop_
_entity.id
_entity.type
_entity.pdbx_description
1 polymer ?
#
loop_
_entity_poly.entity_id
_entity_poly.type
_entity_poly.pdbx_seq_one_letter_code
_entity_poly.pdbx_strand_id
1 'polypeptide(L)'
;MSKITIIEDVPQIDIDTDKKYVTLPATLLNACGMCSGGDLMLYRRSGVNDLWTYLKDEVLVGNKKPFIVGPSGVGKSVSTLSFAASLDRVEWSVLWIHLGVPSSCLMMRTKEYWEFTNMTGFVLPRVADEKLFVFVDGYKACDAHDKFLSYVMVQLSKENGRLVVCSAMSALGERNAEADELKNIEAFFMYSWKQEEYLEAIADDAFYASVADKLDATYEHNEVNVDDDSDEDAEDGSADDQESEKCRALALKGYYAGGSCRFMFQYTTDEVKSTLETAVHSTRNKVNMIDYCRSVFHSDTIDPLYGMLRGGVCG
;
A
#
# COMPACT_ATOMS: atom_id res chain seq x y z
N MET A 1 -27.52 -10.69 -4.80
CA MET A 1 -26.32 -11.05 -4.03
C MET A 1 -25.53 -12.03 -4.86
N SER A 2 -24.24 -11.77 -4.99
CA SER A 2 -23.24 -12.70 -5.52
C SER A 2 -23.15 -13.96 -4.65
N LYS A 3 -22.53 -15.01 -5.20
CA LYS A 3 -22.27 -16.26 -4.48
C LYS A 3 -21.22 -16.00 -3.40
N ILE A 4 -21.53 -16.39 -2.16
CA ILE A 4 -20.57 -16.41 -1.06
C ILE A 4 -19.68 -17.64 -1.24
N THR A 5 -18.37 -17.44 -1.13
CA THR A 5 -17.35 -18.50 -1.15
C THR A 5 -16.63 -18.51 0.19
N ILE A 6 -16.24 -19.69 0.68
CA ILE A 6 -15.41 -19.81 1.87
C ILE A 6 -13.95 -19.95 1.44
N ILE A 7 -13.08 -19.08 1.94
CA ILE A 7 -11.65 -19.18 1.70
C ILE A 7 -11.05 -20.20 2.65
N GLU A 8 -10.20 -21.10 2.16
CA GLU A 8 -9.65 -22.20 2.96
C GLU A 8 -8.82 -21.68 4.14
N ASP A 9 -7.92 -20.73 3.86
CA ASP A 9 -7.04 -20.15 4.86
C ASP A 9 -7.09 -18.62 4.87
N VAL A 10 -7.26 -18.09 6.08
CA VAL A 10 -7.17 -16.66 6.41
C VAL A 10 -6.29 -16.63 7.67
N PRO A 11 -4.96 -16.55 7.54
CA PRO A 11 -4.07 -16.70 8.68
C PRO A 11 -4.09 -15.45 9.56
N GLN A 12 -3.93 -15.62 10.88
CA GLN A 12 -3.73 -14.51 11.81
C GLN A 12 -2.26 -14.10 11.79
N ILE A 13 -2.01 -12.82 11.58
CA ILE A 13 -0.66 -12.29 11.38
C ILE A 13 -0.13 -11.75 12.71
N ASP A 14 1.10 -12.11 13.06
CA ASP A 14 1.74 -11.55 14.26
C ASP A 14 2.56 -10.31 13.88
N ILE A 15 2.10 -9.14 14.33
CA ILE A 15 2.76 -7.85 14.12
C ILE A 15 3.50 -7.32 15.36
N ASP A 16 3.26 -7.92 16.53
CA ASP A 16 3.84 -7.49 17.82
C ASP A 16 5.21 -8.17 18.09
N THR A 17 5.86 -8.68 17.03
CA THR A 17 7.19 -9.28 17.10
C THR A 17 8.31 -8.22 17.11
N ASP A 18 9.52 -8.58 17.51
CA ASP A 18 10.73 -7.75 17.28
C ASP A 18 11.31 -7.91 15.86
N LYS A 19 10.63 -8.67 14.99
CA LYS A 19 11.11 -8.94 13.63
C LYS A 19 10.99 -7.69 12.77
N LYS A 20 11.98 -7.44 11.90
CA LYS A 20 11.96 -6.36 10.89
C LYS A 20 11.00 -6.61 9.73
N TYR A 21 10.58 -7.86 9.52
CA TYR A 21 9.72 -8.26 8.40
C TYR A 21 8.49 -9.01 8.90
N VAL A 22 7.37 -8.80 8.22
CA VAL A 22 6.12 -9.55 8.40
C VAL A 22 5.74 -10.18 7.07
N THR A 23 5.51 -11.49 7.05
CA THR A 23 5.10 -12.19 5.85
C THR A 23 3.58 -12.25 5.75
N LEU A 24 3.03 -11.82 4.62
CA LEU A 24 1.62 -11.89 4.28
C LEU A 24 1.40 -12.98 3.22
N PRO A 25 0.59 -14.00 3.49
CA PRO A 25 0.34 -15.07 2.54
C PRO A 25 -0.38 -14.60 1.28
N ALA A 26 -0.01 -15.17 0.13
CA ALA A 26 -0.58 -14.82 -1.18
C ALA A 26 -2.10 -14.99 -1.22
N THR A 27 -2.61 -16.03 -0.56
CA THR A 27 -4.05 -16.33 -0.46
C THR A 27 -4.82 -15.20 0.22
N LEU A 28 -4.28 -14.65 1.31
CA LEU A 28 -4.86 -13.52 2.02
C LEU A 28 -4.80 -12.24 1.17
N LEU A 29 -3.67 -11.97 0.53
CA LEU A 29 -3.51 -10.79 -0.34
C LEU A 29 -4.55 -10.79 -1.47
N ASN A 30 -4.65 -11.91 -2.18
CA ASN A 30 -5.58 -12.06 -3.30
C ASN A 30 -7.04 -11.95 -2.85
N ALA A 31 -7.40 -12.54 -1.70
CA ALA A 31 -8.73 -12.41 -1.10
C ALA A 31 -9.11 -10.97 -0.73
N CYS A 32 -8.10 -10.16 -0.40
CA CYS A 32 -8.24 -8.76 -0.02
C CYS A 32 -8.08 -7.79 -1.21
N GLY A 33 -8.08 -8.29 -2.45
CA GLY A 33 -8.02 -7.48 -3.66
C GLY A 33 -6.61 -7.02 -4.06
N MET A 34 -5.57 -7.57 -3.45
CA MET A 34 -4.17 -7.28 -3.80
C MET A 34 -3.63 -8.38 -4.73
N CYS A 35 -3.12 -7.99 -5.90
CA CYS A 35 -2.47 -8.93 -6.81
C CYS A 35 -1.05 -9.25 -6.32
N SER A 36 -0.83 -10.48 -5.86
CA SER A 36 0.50 -10.98 -5.50
C SER A 36 0.79 -12.33 -6.17
N GLY A 37 1.98 -12.46 -6.77
CA GLY A 37 2.46 -13.72 -7.37
C GLY A 37 2.93 -14.76 -6.34
N GLY A 38 3.05 -14.37 -5.08
CA GLY A 38 3.50 -15.19 -3.96
C GLY A 38 3.28 -14.50 -2.62
N ASP A 39 3.87 -15.04 -1.57
CA ASP A 39 3.85 -14.41 -0.26
C ASP A 39 4.62 -13.09 -0.29
N LEU A 40 4.13 -12.08 0.42
CA LEU A 40 4.74 -10.75 0.46
C LEU A 40 5.47 -10.56 1.78
N MET A 41 6.76 -10.22 1.72
CA MET A 41 7.53 -9.80 2.89
C MET A 41 7.41 -8.28 3.07
N LEU A 42 6.72 -7.85 4.11
CA LEU A 42 6.55 -6.44 4.46
C LEU A 42 7.68 -6.00 5.40
N TYR A 43 8.56 -5.14 4.93
CA TYR A 43 9.57 -4.48 5.77
C TYR A 43 8.93 -3.40 6.66
N ARG A 44 9.23 -3.46 7.96
CA ARG A 44 8.65 -2.59 9.01
C ARG A 44 9.45 -1.31 9.19
N ARG A 45 9.46 -0.48 8.15
CA ARG A 45 10.00 0.88 8.26
C ARG A 45 9.23 1.72 9.28
N SER A 46 9.83 2.86 9.68
CA SER A 46 9.26 3.80 10.65
C SER A 46 7.78 4.12 10.41
N GLY A 47 7.39 4.48 9.18
CA GLY A 47 6.01 4.82 8.84
C GLY A 47 5.00 3.66 8.98
N VAL A 48 5.45 2.40 8.90
CA VAL A 48 4.59 1.23 9.17
C VAL A 48 4.36 1.07 10.66
N ASN A 49 5.42 1.24 11.47
CA ASN A 49 5.30 1.20 12.92
C ASN A 49 4.42 2.35 13.44
N ASP A 50 4.61 3.58 12.93
CA ASP A 50 3.78 4.73 13.24
C ASP A 50 2.30 4.46 12.93
N LEU A 51 2.01 3.84 11.77
CA LEU A 51 0.65 3.45 11.40
C LEU A 51 0.07 2.43 12.38
N TRP A 52 0.79 1.36 12.71
CA TRP A 52 0.27 0.32 13.60
C TRP A 52 0.05 0.83 15.02
N THR A 53 0.96 1.65 15.55
CA THR A 53 0.77 2.33 16.84
C THR A 53 -0.47 3.20 16.81
N TYR A 54 -0.64 4.02 15.78
CA TYR A 54 -1.81 4.86 15.62
C TYR A 54 -3.13 4.05 15.50
N LEU A 55 -3.13 2.95 14.73
CA LEU A 55 -4.30 2.07 14.62
C LEU A 55 -4.63 1.38 15.97
N LYS A 56 -3.63 1.06 16.78
CA LYS A 56 -3.82 0.46 18.11
C LYS A 56 -4.36 1.47 19.12
N ASP A 57 -3.77 2.65 19.17
CA ASP A 57 -4.04 3.60 20.26
C ASP A 57 -5.23 4.51 19.92
N GLU A 58 -5.25 5.08 18.72
CA GLU A 58 -6.23 6.11 18.35
C GLU A 58 -7.49 5.50 17.71
N VAL A 59 -7.34 4.44 16.91
CA VAL A 59 -8.48 3.80 16.26
C VAL A 59 -9.13 2.76 17.16
N LEU A 60 -8.39 1.72 17.52
CA LEU A 60 -8.94 0.61 18.30
C LEU A 60 -9.45 1.09 19.67
N VAL A 61 -8.64 1.85 20.42
CA VAL A 61 -9.06 2.40 21.72
C VAL A 61 -9.84 3.72 21.55
N GLY A 62 -9.29 4.70 20.85
CA GLY A 62 -9.87 6.05 20.71
C GLY A 62 -11.07 6.21 19.77
N ASN A 63 -11.40 5.20 18.96
CA ASN A 63 -12.49 5.22 17.97
C ASN A 63 -12.40 6.36 16.93
N LYS A 64 -11.17 6.77 16.61
CA LYS A 64 -10.87 7.60 15.44
C LYS A 64 -11.18 6.81 14.16
N LYS A 65 -11.53 7.53 13.09
CA LYS A 65 -11.93 6.96 11.79
C LYS A 65 -11.00 7.48 10.70
N PRO A 66 -9.77 6.95 10.62
CA PRO A 66 -8.77 7.51 9.75
C PRO A 66 -9.01 7.24 8.28
N PHE A 67 -8.60 8.21 7.48
CA PHE A 67 -8.20 8.03 6.10
C PHE A 67 -6.69 7.88 6.05
N ILE A 68 -6.21 6.66 5.79
CA ILE A 68 -4.81 6.37 5.50
C ILE A 68 -4.54 6.83 4.07
N VAL A 69 -3.74 7.89 3.95
CA VAL A 69 -3.51 8.62 2.70
C VAL A 69 -2.02 8.66 2.39
N GLY A 70 -1.69 8.66 1.11
CA GLY A 70 -0.30 8.67 0.66
C GLY A 70 -0.17 8.31 -0.81
N PRO A 71 1.00 8.53 -1.43
CA PRO A 71 1.20 8.26 -2.85
C PRO A 71 0.90 6.81 -3.23
N SER A 72 0.64 6.58 -4.50
CA SER A 72 0.41 5.22 -4.98
C SER A 72 1.65 4.34 -4.75
N GLY A 73 1.46 3.10 -4.30
CA GLY A 73 2.57 2.14 -4.18
C GLY A 73 3.51 2.31 -2.98
N VAL A 74 3.17 3.11 -1.96
CA VAL A 74 4.02 3.27 -0.74
C VAL A 74 3.79 2.22 0.36
N GLY A 75 2.84 1.30 0.16
CA GLY A 75 2.57 0.20 1.10
C GLY A 75 1.32 0.34 2.00
N LYS A 76 0.47 1.36 1.78
CA LYS A 76 -0.74 1.61 2.60
C LYS A 76 -1.59 0.36 2.82
N SER A 77 -2.09 -0.23 1.74
CA SER A 77 -3.02 -1.37 1.79
C SER A 77 -2.43 -2.58 2.51
N VAL A 78 -1.16 -2.93 2.21
CA VAL A 78 -0.50 -4.10 2.81
C VAL A 78 -0.19 -3.87 4.30
N SER A 79 0.22 -2.67 4.69
CA SER A 79 0.46 -2.33 6.11
C SER A 79 -0.83 -2.21 6.91
N THR A 80 -1.92 -1.76 6.32
CA THR A 80 -3.23 -1.78 6.98
C THR A 80 -3.77 -3.21 7.07
N LEU A 81 -3.59 -4.02 6.02
CA LEU A 81 -4.03 -5.43 6.03
C LEU A 81 -3.29 -6.23 7.11
N SER A 82 -1.98 -6.03 7.28
CA SER A 82 -1.23 -6.76 8.32
C SER A 82 -1.78 -6.48 9.72
N PHE A 83 -2.16 -5.23 10.01
CA PHE A 83 -2.85 -4.87 11.25
C PHE A 83 -4.25 -5.49 11.33
N ALA A 84 -5.05 -5.38 10.28
CA ALA A 84 -6.38 -5.98 10.25
C ALA A 84 -6.34 -7.49 10.52
N ALA A 85 -5.37 -8.18 9.91
CA ALA A 85 -5.18 -9.61 10.03
C ALA A 85 -4.56 -10.04 11.37
N SER A 86 -4.01 -9.12 12.17
CA SER A 86 -3.44 -9.41 13.49
C SER A 86 -4.44 -9.33 14.64
N LEU A 87 -5.56 -8.63 14.44
CA LEU A 87 -6.59 -8.45 15.46
C LEU A 87 -7.14 -9.80 15.96
N ASP A 88 -7.48 -9.84 17.26
CA ASP A 88 -8.20 -10.97 17.84
C ASP A 88 -9.60 -11.07 17.22
N ARG A 89 -9.82 -12.15 16.47
CA ARG A 89 -11.05 -12.40 15.73
C ARG A 89 -12.19 -12.91 16.59
N VAL A 90 -11.90 -13.32 17.83
CA VAL A 90 -12.92 -13.63 18.83
C VAL A 90 -13.50 -12.32 19.38
N GLU A 91 -12.66 -11.31 19.59
CA GLU A 91 -13.11 -10.00 20.05
C GLU A 91 -13.74 -9.16 18.91
N TRP A 92 -13.10 -9.15 17.73
CA TRP A 92 -13.49 -8.32 16.60
C TRP A 92 -13.83 -9.16 15.36
N SER A 93 -15.05 -9.04 14.85
CA SER A 93 -15.34 -9.45 13.47
C SER A 93 -14.62 -8.47 12.55
N VAL A 94 -13.56 -8.92 11.89
CA VAL A 94 -12.81 -8.08 10.95
C VAL A 94 -13.37 -8.25 9.54
N LEU A 95 -13.87 -7.15 8.99
CA LEU A 95 -14.37 -7.07 7.62
C LEU A 95 -13.42 -6.22 6.77
N TRP A 96 -12.79 -6.86 5.79
CA TRP A 96 -12.03 -6.18 4.75
C TRP A 96 -12.91 -5.96 3.53
N ILE A 97 -12.95 -4.72 3.02
CA ILE A 97 -13.69 -4.34 1.81
C ILE A 97 -12.68 -3.73 0.83
N HIS A 98 -12.55 -4.30 -0.35
CA HIS A 98 -11.74 -3.72 -1.42
C HIS A 98 -12.64 -3.13 -2.51
N LEU A 99 -12.56 -1.82 -2.71
CA LEU A 99 -13.29 -1.08 -3.73
C LEU A 99 -12.56 -1.15 -5.09
N GLY A 100 -12.57 -2.34 -5.67
CA GLY A 100 -11.99 -2.67 -6.98
C GLY A 100 -13.03 -2.90 -8.08
N VAL A 101 -12.60 -3.55 -9.16
CA VAL A 101 -13.47 -3.96 -10.28
C VAL A 101 -13.35 -5.48 -10.49
N PRO A 102 -14.30 -6.29 -9.97
CA PRO A 102 -15.40 -5.91 -9.09
C PRO A 102 -14.91 -5.55 -7.68
N SER A 103 -15.75 -4.92 -6.87
CA SER A 103 -15.45 -4.73 -5.45
C SER A 103 -15.65 -6.05 -4.71
N SER A 104 -14.94 -6.25 -3.61
CA SER A 104 -14.98 -7.50 -2.86
C SER A 104 -14.97 -7.28 -1.35
N CYS A 105 -15.44 -8.28 -0.63
CA CYS A 105 -15.44 -8.34 0.83
C CYS A 105 -14.85 -9.65 1.31
N LEU A 106 -14.12 -9.59 2.42
CA LEU A 106 -13.68 -10.75 3.20
C LEU A 106 -14.04 -10.55 4.67
N MET A 107 -14.87 -11.43 5.22
CA MET A 107 -15.08 -11.55 6.66
C MET A 107 -14.04 -12.52 7.23
N MET A 108 -13.02 -12.03 7.93
CA MET A 108 -11.85 -12.86 8.28
C MET A 108 -12.18 -13.99 9.26
N ARG A 109 -13.18 -13.81 10.12
CA ARG A 109 -13.59 -14.83 11.11
C ARG A 109 -14.31 -16.00 10.46
N THR A 110 -15.34 -15.72 9.65
CA THR A 110 -16.14 -16.75 8.96
C THR A 110 -15.49 -17.22 7.67
N LYS A 111 -14.44 -16.53 7.21
CA LYS A 111 -13.74 -16.74 5.94
C LYS A 111 -14.65 -16.58 4.72
N GLU A 112 -15.79 -15.90 4.90
CA GLU A 112 -16.74 -15.63 3.84
C GLU A 112 -16.19 -14.53 2.93
N TYR A 113 -16.17 -14.81 1.64
CA TYR A 113 -15.77 -13.92 0.57
C TYR A 113 -16.92 -13.75 -0.43
N TRP A 114 -17.15 -12.52 -0.86
CA TRP A 114 -18.09 -12.23 -1.93
C TRP A 114 -17.70 -10.96 -2.68
N GLU A 115 -18.04 -10.93 -3.97
CA GLU A 115 -17.86 -9.76 -4.82
C GLU A 115 -19.15 -8.96 -4.92
N PHE A 116 -19.09 -7.66 -5.11
CA PHE A 116 -20.27 -6.85 -5.30
C PHE A 116 -19.99 -5.72 -6.29
N THR A 117 -21.03 -5.38 -7.04
CA THR A 117 -21.02 -4.26 -7.98
C THR A 117 -22.00 -3.17 -7.55
N ASN A 118 -23.07 -3.55 -6.83
CA ASN A 118 -24.01 -2.59 -6.27
C ASN A 118 -23.53 -2.12 -4.88
N MET A 119 -23.05 -0.88 -4.83
CA MET A 119 -22.65 -0.20 -3.61
C MET A 119 -23.83 0.45 -2.85
N THR A 120 -24.97 0.62 -3.52
CA THR A 120 -26.14 1.31 -2.94
C THR A 120 -26.86 0.39 -1.96
N GLY A 121 -27.04 0.85 -0.72
CA GLY A 121 -27.72 0.08 0.31
C GLY A 121 -26.95 -1.16 0.77
N PHE A 122 -25.61 -1.16 0.62
CA PHE A 122 -24.75 -2.22 1.13
C PHE A 122 -25.00 -2.40 2.65
N VAL A 123 -25.30 -3.62 3.05
CA VAL A 123 -25.55 -3.97 4.46
C VAL A 123 -24.29 -4.63 5.00
N LEU A 124 -23.77 -4.09 6.10
CA LEU A 124 -22.62 -4.69 6.76
C LEU A 124 -23.01 -6.09 7.27
N PRO A 125 -22.25 -7.15 6.94
CA PRO A 125 -22.45 -8.47 7.52
C PRO A 125 -22.33 -8.37 9.04
N ARG A 126 -23.29 -8.98 9.75
CA ARG A 126 -23.34 -8.96 11.22
C ARG A 126 -23.33 -10.37 11.77
N VAL A 127 -22.60 -10.51 12.86
CA VAL A 127 -22.71 -11.64 13.79
C VAL A 127 -23.21 -11.05 15.11
N ALA A 128 -24.25 -11.64 15.69
CA ALA A 128 -24.89 -11.11 16.89
C ALA A 128 -23.87 -10.99 18.04
N ASP A 129 -23.94 -9.88 18.78
CA ASP A 129 -23.08 -9.56 19.94
C ASP A 129 -21.58 -9.39 19.65
N GLU A 130 -21.16 -9.35 18.37
CA GLU A 130 -19.75 -9.13 18.01
C GLU A 130 -19.44 -7.67 17.66
N LYS A 131 -18.27 -7.19 18.09
CA LYS A 131 -17.76 -5.88 17.68
C LYS A 131 -17.27 -5.96 16.24
N LEU A 132 -17.66 -5.01 15.39
CA LEU A 132 -17.26 -4.97 13.98
C LEU A 132 -16.11 -3.98 13.76
N PHE A 133 -15.03 -4.45 13.11
CA PHE A 133 -13.94 -3.62 12.63
C PHE A 133 -13.92 -3.65 11.10
N VAL A 134 -14.22 -2.53 10.46
CA VAL A 134 -14.28 -2.43 8.99
C VAL A 134 -13.04 -1.71 8.46
N PHE A 135 -12.42 -2.33 7.46
CA PHE A 135 -11.35 -1.75 6.67
C PHE A 135 -11.83 -1.58 5.23
N VAL A 136 -11.74 -0.36 4.69
CA VAL A 136 -12.13 -0.04 3.31
C VAL A 136 -10.87 0.33 2.53
N ASP A 137 -10.46 -0.54 1.61
CA ASP A 137 -9.32 -0.31 0.72
C ASP A 137 -9.76 0.10 -0.69
N GLY A 138 -8.89 0.82 -1.39
CA GLY A 138 -9.16 1.27 -2.76
C GLY A 138 -10.15 2.45 -2.86
N TYR A 139 -10.40 3.18 -1.77
CA TYR A 139 -11.29 4.34 -1.80
C TYR A 139 -10.77 5.45 -2.73
N LYS A 140 -11.70 6.13 -3.38
CA LYS A 140 -11.51 7.20 -4.36
C LYS A 140 -12.55 8.27 -4.06
N ALA A 141 -12.19 9.55 -4.17
CA ALA A 141 -13.15 10.64 -4.04
C ALA A 141 -14.07 10.68 -5.27
N CYS A 142 -15.17 9.94 -5.19
CA CYS A 142 -16.23 9.93 -6.19
C CYS A 142 -17.59 9.60 -5.55
N ASP A 143 -18.67 10.07 -6.17
CA ASP A 143 -20.03 9.94 -5.65
C ASP A 143 -20.42 8.51 -5.22
N ALA A 144 -19.96 7.51 -5.96
CA ALA A 144 -20.26 6.12 -5.67
C ALA A 144 -19.63 5.66 -4.34
N HIS A 145 -18.35 5.96 -4.14
CA HIS A 145 -17.60 5.60 -2.94
C HIS A 145 -18.04 6.45 -1.73
N ASP A 146 -18.38 7.72 -1.94
CA ASP A 146 -18.87 8.61 -0.88
C ASP A 146 -20.22 8.14 -0.32
N LYS A 147 -21.14 7.75 -1.20
CA LYS A 147 -22.43 7.17 -0.81
C LYS A 147 -22.23 5.84 -0.10
N PHE A 148 -21.37 4.97 -0.62
CA PHE A 148 -21.01 3.70 0.01
C PHE A 148 -20.49 3.91 1.44
N LEU A 149 -19.49 4.77 1.60
CA LEU A 149 -18.87 5.03 2.89
C LEU A 149 -19.86 5.65 3.88
N SER A 150 -20.77 6.51 3.41
CA SER A 150 -21.86 7.05 4.23
C SER A 150 -22.76 5.95 4.79
N TYR A 151 -23.11 4.93 3.98
CA TYR A 151 -23.88 3.78 4.46
C TYR A 151 -23.12 2.97 5.51
N VAL A 152 -21.81 2.76 5.32
CA VAL A 152 -20.95 2.05 6.27
C VAL A 152 -20.88 2.81 7.60
N MET A 153 -20.62 4.11 7.57
CA MET A 153 -20.51 4.94 8.78
C MET A 153 -21.80 4.96 9.61
N VAL A 154 -22.96 5.10 8.97
CA VAL A 154 -24.28 5.11 9.65
C VAL A 154 -24.58 3.76 10.30
N GLN A 155 -24.12 2.65 9.71
CA GLN A 155 -24.30 1.32 10.28
C GLN A 155 -23.35 1.09 11.47
N LEU A 156 -22.11 1.59 11.41
CA LEU A 156 -21.13 1.44 12.50
C LEU A 156 -21.43 2.33 13.69
N SER A 157 -21.98 3.55 13.49
CA SER A 157 -22.26 4.50 14.57
C SER A 157 -23.27 3.99 15.60
N LYS A 158 -24.09 3.00 15.22
CA LYS A 158 -25.11 2.41 16.09
C LYS A 158 -24.54 1.39 17.10
N GLU A 159 -23.32 0.90 16.88
CA GLU A 159 -22.84 -0.33 17.51
C GLU A 159 -21.38 -0.27 17.99
N ASN A 160 -20.82 0.94 18.15
CA ASN A 160 -19.44 1.14 18.60
C ASN A 160 -18.39 0.41 17.72
N GLY A 161 -18.67 0.29 16.41
CA GLY A 161 -17.74 -0.31 15.45
C GLY A 161 -16.54 0.59 15.12
N ARG A 162 -15.51 0.01 14.51
CA ARG A 162 -14.30 0.73 14.05
C ARG A 162 -14.26 0.80 12.53
N LEU A 163 -13.64 1.87 12.02
CA LEU A 163 -13.52 2.11 10.59
C LEU A 163 -12.12 2.65 10.26
N VAL A 164 -11.48 2.05 9.27
CA VAL A 164 -10.25 2.57 8.64
C VAL A 164 -10.46 2.59 7.13
N VAL A 165 -10.05 3.67 6.48
CA VAL A 165 -10.18 3.85 5.03
C VAL A 165 -8.81 4.06 4.41
N CYS A 166 -8.39 3.21 3.48
CA CYS A 166 -7.17 3.40 2.69
C CYS A 166 -7.52 4.05 1.36
N SER A 167 -6.84 5.16 1.06
CA SER A 167 -7.14 5.98 -0.12
C SER A 167 -5.90 6.63 -0.71
N ALA A 168 -5.96 7.00 -2.00
CA ALA A 168 -4.94 7.82 -2.62
C ALA A 168 -4.98 9.27 -2.09
N MET A 169 -3.89 10.04 -2.27
CA MET A 169 -3.82 11.44 -1.82
C MET A 169 -4.91 12.31 -2.43
N SER A 170 -5.18 12.09 -3.72
CA SER A 170 -6.29 12.70 -4.46
C SER A 170 -7.65 12.56 -3.78
N ALA A 171 -7.87 11.52 -2.96
CA ALA A 171 -9.15 11.28 -2.31
C ALA A 171 -9.41 12.19 -1.10
N LEU A 172 -8.40 12.92 -0.62
CA LEU A 172 -8.51 13.81 0.52
C LEU A 172 -9.25 15.11 0.16
N GLY A 173 -9.03 15.66 -1.06
CA GLY A 173 -9.78 16.80 -1.60
C GLY A 173 -9.99 17.99 -0.65
N GLU A 174 -11.01 18.80 -0.94
CA GLU A 174 -11.48 19.87 -0.05
C GLU A 174 -12.47 19.32 0.98
N ARG A 175 -11.95 18.68 2.03
CA ARG A 175 -12.79 18.21 3.14
C ARG A 175 -13.18 19.34 4.08
N ASN A 176 -14.39 19.22 4.64
CA ASN A 176 -14.87 20.11 5.68
C ASN A 176 -14.33 19.65 7.05
N ALA A 177 -13.37 20.41 7.58
CA ALA A 177 -12.71 20.11 8.85
C ALA A 177 -13.68 20.03 10.04
N GLU A 178 -14.68 20.91 10.11
CA GLU A 178 -15.69 20.90 11.19
C GLU A 178 -16.56 19.62 11.12
N ALA A 179 -16.94 19.21 9.90
CA ALA A 179 -17.72 18.00 9.69
C ALA A 179 -16.92 16.72 9.98
N ASP A 180 -15.61 16.74 9.71
CA ASP A 180 -14.70 15.64 10.02
C ASP A 180 -14.46 15.51 11.52
N GLU A 181 -14.24 16.63 12.22
CA GLU A 181 -14.09 16.67 13.67
C GLU A 181 -15.34 16.09 14.36
N LEU A 182 -16.54 16.50 13.93
CA LEU A 182 -17.81 15.97 14.47
C LEU A 182 -17.95 14.44 14.29
N LYS A 183 -17.29 13.86 13.28
CA LYS A 183 -17.36 12.42 12.96
C LYS A 183 -16.15 11.63 13.49
N ASN A 184 -15.20 12.30 14.15
CA ASN A 184 -13.88 11.77 14.50
C ASN A 184 -13.13 11.20 13.28
N ILE A 185 -13.24 11.87 12.14
CA ILE A 185 -12.49 11.55 10.93
C ILE A 185 -11.18 12.33 10.95
N GLU A 186 -10.07 11.67 10.58
CA GLU A 186 -8.78 12.34 10.44
C GLU A 186 -7.94 11.69 9.33
N ALA A 187 -6.93 12.41 8.85
CA ALA A 187 -5.99 11.88 7.88
C ALA A 187 -4.73 11.36 8.57
N PHE A 188 -4.34 10.12 8.27
CA PHE A 188 -3.03 9.59 8.60
C PHE A 188 -2.19 9.52 7.33
N PHE A 189 -1.06 10.24 7.32
CA PHE A 189 -0.19 10.35 6.15
C PHE A 189 0.90 9.28 6.15
N MET A 190 0.84 8.37 5.18
CA MET A 190 1.90 7.43 4.87
C MET A 190 2.78 8.00 3.75
N TYR A 191 3.97 8.44 4.15
CA TYR A 191 4.95 9.07 3.28
C TYR A 191 5.60 8.07 2.32
N SER A 192 6.30 8.58 1.32
CA SER A 192 7.12 7.77 0.44
C SER A 192 8.32 7.16 1.15
N TRP A 193 8.87 6.14 0.51
CA TRP A 193 10.09 5.49 0.95
C TRP A 193 11.30 6.40 0.71
N LYS A 194 12.25 6.34 1.64
CA LYS A 194 13.55 6.98 1.51
C LYS A 194 14.60 5.99 1.04
N GLN A 195 15.70 6.50 0.49
CA GLN A 195 16.82 5.70 0.05
C GLN A 195 17.36 4.80 1.16
N GLU A 196 17.48 5.34 2.38
CA GLU A 196 17.99 4.58 3.53
C GLU A 196 17.04 3.44 3.91
N GLU A 197 15.73 3.66 3.84
CA GLU A 197 14.73 2.62 4.12
C GLU A 197 14.78 1.49 3.08
N TYR A 198 15.06 1.83 1.81
CA TYR A 198 15.25 0.83 0.77
C TYR A 198 16.52 0.00 0.99
N LEU A 199 17.64 0.65 1.35
CA LEU A 199 18.89 -0.02 1.67
C LEU A 199 18.74 -0.95 2.88
N GLU A 200 18.07 -0.48 3.93
CA GLU A 200 17.80 -1.30 5.12
C GLU A 200 16.93 -2.53 4.82
N ALA A 201 15.98 -2.41 3.88
CA ALA A 201 15.11 -3.52 3.48
C ALA A 201 15.88 -4.60 2.68
N ILE A 202 16.79 -4.21 1.80
CA ILE A 202 17.56 -5.19 1.00
C ILE A 202 18.78 -5.76 1.73
N ALA A 203 19.09 -5.28 2.93
CA ALA A 203 20.15 -5.84 3.77
C ALA A 203 19.81 -7.24 4.30
N ASP A 204 18.54 -7.65 4.26
CA ASP A 204 18.12 -9.03 4.56
C ASP A 204 18.19 -9.89 3.28
N ASP A 205 18.97 -10.97 3.33
CA ASP A 205 19.19 -11.82 2.15
C ASP A 205 17.93 -12.51 1.65
N ALA A 206 16.99 -12.87 2.54
CA ALA A 206 15.74 -13.51 2.14
C ALA A 206 14.81 -12.51 1.44
N PHE A 207 14.72 -11.29 1.97
CA PHE A 207 14.00 -10.20 1.30
C PHE A 207 14.65 -9.86 -0.04
N TYR A 208 15.97 -9.67 -0.08
CA TYR A 208 16.69 -9.36 -1.32
C TYR A 208 16.48 -10.43 -2.39
N ALA A 209 16.63 -11.70 -2.04
CA ALA A 209 16.41 -12.81 -2.97
C ALA A 209 15.00 -12.80 -3.58
N SER A 210 13.99 -12.32 -2.84
CA SER A 210 12.61 -12.22 -3.32
C SER A 210 12.35 -11.07 -4.31
N VAL A 211 13.25 -10.08 -4.39
CA VAL A 211 13.09 -8.87 -5.22
C VAL A 211 14.25 -8.62 -6.19
N ALA A 212 15.29 -9.45 -6.15
CA ALA A 212 16.52 -9.24 -6.93
C ALA A 212 16.26 -9.14 -8.44
N ASP A 213 15.31 -9.92 -8.96
CA ASP A 213 14.93 -9.89 -10.38
C ASP A 213 14.21 -8.59 -10.80
N LYS A 214 13.79 -7.75 -9.84
CA LYS A 214 13.18 -6.43 -10.08
C LYS A 214 14.18 -5.29 -10.03
N LEU A 215 15.39 -5.54 -9.51
CA LEU A 215 16.50 -4.57 -9.49
C LEU A 215 17.34 -4.71 -10.78
N ASP A 216 16.66 -4.67 -11.91
CA ASP A 216 17.15 -4.97 -13.27
C ASP A 216 17.62 -3.72 -14.05
N ALA A 217 17.67 -2.56 -13.40
CA ALA A 217 18.07 -1.32 -14.05
C ALA A 217 19.57 -1.32 -14.39
N THR A 218 19.91 -1.08 -15.65
CA THR A 218 21.29 -0.92 -16.13
C THR A 218 21.57 0.53 -16.51
N TYR A 219 22.85 0.91 -16.53
CA TYR A 219 23.26 2.16 -17.20
C TYR A 219 23.11 1.94 -18.71
N GLU A 220 22.21 2.66 -19.35
CA GLU A 220 22.28 2.88 -20.80
C GLU A 220 23.42 3.88 -21.08
N HIS A 221 24.67 3.46 -20.86
CA HIS A 221 25.78 4.15 -21.49
C HIS A 221 25.77 3.72 -22.97
N ASN A 222 25.42 4.66 -23.86
CA ASN A 222 25.85 4.60 -25.25
C ASN A 222 27.29 4.10 -25.28
N GLU A 223 27.53 3.07 -26.07
CA GLU A 223 28.81 2.50 -26.46
C GLU A 223 29.86 3.60 -26.67
N VAL A 224 30.58 3.97 -25.61
CA VAL A 224 31.94 4.45 -25.76
C VAL A 224 32.78 3.22 -25.52
N ASN A 225 33.18 2.60 -26.63
CA ASN A 225 34.21 1.57 -26.68
C ASN A 225 35.35 1.99 -25.78
N VAL A 226 35.42 1.38 -24.60
CA VAL A 226 36.67 1.22 -23.90
C VAL A 226 37.03 -0.22 -24.20
N ASP A 227 37.77 -0.40 -25.29
CA ASP A 227 38.55 -1.60 -25.51
C ASP A 227 39.51 -1.70 -24.33
N ASP A 228 39.13 -2.45 -23.30
CA ASP A 228 40.06 -2.89 -22.26
C ASP A 228 39.97 -4.41 -22.20
N ASP A 229 40.81 -5.02 -23.03
CA ASP A 229 41.14 -6.44 -23.00
C ASP A 229 41.84 -6.73 -21.66
N SER A 230 41.07 -7.05 -20.64
CA SER A 230 41.56 -7.79 -19.47
C SER A 230 40.61 -8.94 -19.18
N ASP A 231 40.86 -10.06 -19.85
CA ASP A 231 40.52 -11.39 -19.36
C ASP A 231 41.25 -11.60 -18.01
N GLU A 232 40.57 -11.35 -16.90
CA GLU A 232 40.97 -11.83 -15.57
C GLU A 232 39.78 -12.51 -14.90
N ASP A 233 39.81 -13.84 -15.00
CA ASP A 233 39.34 -14.86 -14.07
C ASP A 233 38.19 -14.50 -13.10
N ALA A 234 37.08 -15.23 -13.28
CA ALA A 234 35.96 -15.31 -12.35
C ALA A 234 36.40 -15.89 -10.99
N GLU A 235 36.98 -15.06 -10.13
CA GLU A 235 37.14 -15.33 -8.71
C GLU A 235 36.01 -14.65 -7.91
N ASP A 236 35.47 -15.44 -6.98
CA ASP A 236 34.40 -15.16 -6.03
C ASP A 236 34.42 -13.71 -5.52
N GLY A 237 33.53 -12.86 -6.05
CA GLY A 237 33.44 -11.46 -5.68
C GLY A 237 33.26 -11.33 -4.16
N SER A 238 34.09 -10.50 -3.53
CA SER A 238 34.09 -10.37 -2.08
C SER A 238 32.73 -9.90 -1.57
N ALA A 239 32.41 -10.17 -0.30
CA ALA A 239 31.14 -9.73 0.29
C ALA A 239 30.92 -8.20 0.13
N ASP A 240 32.00 -7.42 0.18
CA ASP A 240 32.00 -5.97 -0.02
C ASP A 240 31.63 -5.60 -1.47
N ASP A 241 32.09 -6.38 -2.46
CA ASP A 241 31.77 -6.17 -3.88
C ASP A 241 30.31 -6.48 -4.18
N GLN A 242 29.77 -7.55 -3.57
CA GLN A 242 28.36 -7.91 -3.70
C GLN A 242 27.44 -6.88 -3.04
N GLU A 243 27.77 -6.40 -1.84
CA GLU A 243 26.98 -5.37 -1.16
C GLU A 243 27.01 -4.04 -1.93
N SER A 244 28.15 -3.69 -2.51
CA SER A 244 28.30 -2.54 -3.42
C SER A 244 27.42 -2.68 -4.66
N GLU A 245 27.37 -3.88 -5.27
CA GLU A 245 26.53 -4.14 -6.43
C GLU A 245 25.03 -4.06 -6.10
N LYS A 246 24.59 -4.66 -4.99
CA LYS A 246 23.20 -4.55 -4.49
C LYS A 246 22.78 -3.09 -4.34
N CYS A 247 23.62 -2.28 -3.69
CA CYS A 247 23.38 -0.85 -3.48
C CYS A 247 23.32 -0.07 -4.80
N ARG A 248 24.20 -0.40 -5.75
CA ARG A 248 24.25 0.22 -7.08
C ARG A 248 22.99 -0.09 -7.90
N ALA A 249 22.56 -1.36 -7.95
CA ALA A 249 21.35 -1.77 -8.65
C ALA A 249 20.10 -1.08 -8.07
N LEU A 250 20.02 -0.99 -6.74
CA LEU A 250 18.95 -0.26 -6.06
C LEU A 250 18.95 1.23 -6.40
N ALA A 251 20.11 1.89 -6.39
CA ALA A 251 20.22 3.30 -6.75
C ALA A 251 19.78 3.57 -8.20
N LEU A 252 20.17 2.71 -9.14
CA LEU A 252 19.74 2.77 -10.53
C LEU A 252 18.23 2.61 -10.67
N LYS A 253 17.66 1.61 -9.99
CA LYS A 253 16.21 1.40 -9.98
C LYS A 253 15.46 2.57 -9.35
N GLY A 254 16.03 3.17 -8.30
CA GLY A 254 15.49 4.33 -7.60
C GLY A 254 15.24 5.54 -8.49
N TYR A 255 16.01 5.72 -9.56
CA TYR A 255 15.76 6.78 -10.55
C TYR A 255 14.39 6.66 -11.21
N TYR A 256 13.94 5.44 -11.48
CA TYR A 256 12.65 5.16 -12.12
C TYR A 256 11.52 4.98 -11.09
N ALA A 257 11.81 4.27 -10.01
CA ALA A 257 10.81 3.91 -9.00
C ALA A 257 10.48 5.06 -8.04
N GLY A 258 11.41 6.01 -7.85
CA GLY A 258 11.29 7.08 -6.88
C GLY A 258 10.98 6.54 -5.49
N GLY A 259 9.95 7.11 -4.86
CA GLY A 259 9.50 6.72 -3.51
C GLY A 259 8.41 5.63 -3.46
N SER A 260 8.13 4.95 -4.58
CA SER A 260 7.12 3.88 -4.69
C SER A 260 7.77 2.53 -4.48
N CYS A 261 7.49 1.86 -3.34
CA CYS A 261 8.02 0.51 -3.10
C CYS A 261 7.44 -0.53 -4.06
N ARG A 262 6.23 -0.29 -4.60
CA ARG A 262 5.68 -1.12 -5.67
C ARG A 262 6.55 -1.08 -6.92
N PHE A 263 6.95 0.11 -7.38
CA PHE A 263 7.83 0.23 -8.54
C PHE A 263 9.24 -0.27 -8.25
N MET A 264 9.71 -0.11 -7.01
CA MET A 264 11.04 -0.59 -6.61
C MET A 264 11.13 -2.12 -6.57
N PHE A 265 10.15 -2.79 -5.95
CA PHE A 265 10.27 -4.20 -5.56
C PHE A 265 9.30 -5.15 -6.24
N GLN A 266 8.27 -4.65 -6.93
CA GLN A 266 7.27 -5.51 -7.58
C GLN A 266 7.40 -5.52 -9.10
N TYR A 267 7.82 -4.42 -9.71
CA TYR A 267 7.85 -4.26 -11.18
C TYR A 267 9.27 -4.24 -11.72
N THR A 268 9.47 -4.82 -12.90
CA THR A 268 10.71 -4.68 -13.69
C THR A 268 10.88 -3.24 -14.16
N THR A 269 12.09 -2.86 -14.58
CA THR A 269 12.35 -1.47 -14.99
C THR A 269 11.54 -1.10 -16.22
N ASP A 270 11.35 -2.04 -17.14
CA ASP A 270 10.51 -1.85 -18.33
C ASP A 270 9.03 -1.70 -17.98
N GLU A 271 8.51 -2.45 -17.01
CA GLU A 271 7.13 -2.29 -16.52
C GLU A 271 6.91 -0.91 -15.89
N VAL A 272 7.90 -0.41 -15.13
CA VAL A 272 7.87 0.95 -14.57
C VAL A 272 7.88 1.99 -15.69
N LYS A 273 8.82 1.90 -16.64
CA LYS A 273 8.90 2.80 -17.81
C LYS A 273 7.57 2.85 -18.58
N SER A 274 7.02 1.69 -18.93
CA SER A 274 5.74 1.56 -19.65
C SER A 274 4.56 2.17 -18.89
N THR A 275 4.51 1.97 -17.56
CA THR A 275 3.47 2.55 -16.71
C THR A 275 3.57 4.07 -16.68
N LEU A 276 4.79 4.60 -16.52
CA LEU A 276 5.05 6.05 -16.51
C LEU A 276 4.72 6.68 -17.87
N GLU A 277 5.14 6.05 -18.98
CA GLU A 277 4.80 6.50 -20.33
C GLU A 277 3.29 6.55 -20.54
N THR A 278 2.56 5.50 -20.13
CA THR A 278 1.10 5.46 -20.21
C THR A 278 0.46 6.60 -19.41
N ALA A 279 0.97 6.88 -18.20
CA ALA A 279 0.48 7.99 -17.37
C ALA A 279 0.72 9.35 -18.04
N VAL A 280 1.90 9.57 -18.62
CA VAL A 280 2.24 10.79 -19.36
C VAL A 280 1.33 10.98 -20.58
N HIS A 281 1.08 9.91 -21.35
CA HIS A 281 0.20 9.95 -22.53
C HIS A 281 -1.28 10.17 -22.17
N SER A 282 -1.71 9.66 -21.02
CA SER A 282 -3.10 9.78 -20.53
C SER A 282 -3.41 11.15 -19.94
N THR A 283 -2.39 11.96 -19.65
CA THR A 283 -2.56 13.26 -19.01
C THR A 283 -2.99 14.31 -20.02
N ARG A 284 -4.24 14.81 -19.86
CA ARG A 284 -4.87 15.75 -20.79
C ARG A 284 -4.13 17.07 -20.95
N ASN A 285 -3.50 17.56 -19.88
CA ASN A 285 -2.71 18.79 -19.89
C ASN A 285 -1.29 18.53 -19.38
N LYS A 286 -0.31 18.57 -20.28
CA LYS A 286 1.10 18.35 -19.94
C LYS A 286 1.66 19.41 -18.99
N VAL A 287 1.10 20.62 -18.99
CA VAL A 287 1.48 21.70 -18.05
C VAL A 287 1.14 21.31 -16.61
N ASN A 288 0.01 20.63 -16.39
CA ASN A 288 -0.35 20.14 -15.07
C ASN A 288 0.66 19.12 -14.54
N MET A 289 1.45 18.43 -15.40
CA MET A 289 2.53 17.57 -14.92
C MET A 289 3.56 18.32 -14.09
N ILE A 290 3.89 19.54 -14.51
CA ILE A 290 4.84 20.40 -13.78
C ILE A 290 4.23 20.83 -12.44
N ASP A 291 2.92 21.03 -12.37
CA ASP A 291 2.21 21.34 -11.13
C ASP A 291 2.07 20.11 -10.22
N TYR A 292 1.93 18.90 -10.76
CA TYR A 292 1.95 17.65 -9.98
C TYR A 292 3.35 17.35 -9.40
N CYS A 293 4.43 17.78 -10.06
CA CYS A 293 5.78 17.77 -9.50
C CYS A 293 5.93 18.72 -8.28
N ARG A 294 5.03 19.69 -8.13
CA ARG A 294 5.15 20.81 -7.17
C ARG A 294 4.06 20.84 -6.10
N SER A 295 2.93 20.16 -6.30
CA SER A 295 1.76 20.21 -5.42
C SER A 295 1.51 18.89 -4.70
N VAL A 296 1.14 18.98 -3.42
CA VAL A 296 0.89 17.83 -2.52
C VAL A 296 -0.53 17.27 -2.66
N PHE A 297 -1.43 17.96 -3.37
CA PHE A 297 -2.86 17.59 -3.44
C PHE A 297 -3.42 17.89 -4.84
N HIS A 298 -3.44 16.90 -5.73
CA HIS A 298 -4.16 17.03 -7.00
C HIS A 298 -4.83 15.71 -7.41
N SER A 299 -6.00 15.81 -8.02
CA SER A 299 -6.94 14.70 -8.25
C SER A 299 -6.66 13.81 -9.47
N ASP A 300 -5.57 14.01 -10.19
CA ASP A 300 -5.32 13.35 -11.47
C ASP A 300 -4.31 12.19 -11.38
N THR A 301 -4.27 11.37 -12.44
CA THR A 301 -3.55 10.11 -12.63
C THR A 301 -2.02 10.10 -12.38
N ILE A 302 -1.45 11.17 -11.85
CA ILE A 302 -0.01 11.41 -11.64
C ILE A 302 0.43 11.26 -10.15
N ASP A 303 -0.46 10.82 -9.26
CA ASP A 303 -0.08 10.24 -7.94
C ASP A 303 1.02 9.13 -7.96
N PRO A 304 1.41 8.49 -9.09
CA PRO A 304 2.57 7.59 -9.16
C PRO A 304 3.95 8.25 -9.26
N LEU A 305 4.06 9.52 -9.68
CA LEU A 305 5.32 10.07 -10.20
C LEU A 305 6.22 10.73 -9.14
N TYR A 306 5.67 11.21 -8.01
CA TYR A 306 6.48 11.88 -6.99
C TYR A 306 6.11 11.46 -5.57
N GLY A 307 7.15 11.20 -4.81
CA GLY A 307 7.01 10.76 -3.43
C GLY A 307 6.64 11.89 -2.48
N MET A 308 5.84 11.58 -1.46
CA MET A 308 5.54 12.51 -0.39
C MET A 308 6.63 12.38 0.68
N LEU A 309 7.48 13.39 0.84
CA LEU A 309 8.51 13.40 1.88
C LEU A 309 8.02 14.16 3.12
N ARG A 310 8.40 13.67 4.31
CA ARG A 310 8.10 14.34 5.59
C ARG A 310 8.93 15.62 5.66
N GLY A 311 8.27 16.77 5.56
CA GLY A 311 8.92 18.09 5.59
C GLY A 311 9.29 18.65 4.23
N GLY A 312 8.30 18.82 3.33
CA GLY A 312 8.17 19.93 2.38
C GLY A 312 9.28 20.30 1.39
N VAL A 313 10.43 19.62 1.35
CA VAL A 313 11.52 19.94 0.42
C VAL A 313 11.54 18.88 -0.66
N CYS A 314 10.89 19.19 -1.79
CA CYS A 314 11.18 18.56 -3.06
C CYS A 314 12.61 18.95 -3.45
N GLY A 315 13.50 17.95 -3.59
CA GLY A 315 14.73 18.09 -4.35
C GLY A 315 14.46 17.99 -5.84
#